data_AF-A0A090S3U9-F1
#
_entry.id   AF-A0A090S3U9-F1
#
_cell.length_a   1.000
_cell.length_b   1.000
_cell.length_c   1.000
_cell.angle_alpha   90.00
_cell.angle_beta   90.00
_cell.angle_gamma   90.00
#
_symmetry.space_group_name_H-M   'P 1'
#
loop_
_entity.id
_entity.type
_entity.pdbx_description
1 polymer ?
#
loop_
_entity_poly.entity_id
_entity_poly.type
_entity_poly.pdbx_seq_one_letter_code
_entity_poly.pdbx_strand_id
1 'polypeptide(L)'
;MRAILVLFLTDTTINGGMGWSTKDALDLYGIYTGLVYITPLIGGYIADNYLGQRKSIIIGGILMAAGQFTLAAAASGEPSAHLFYGGLALLIAGNGMFKPNISTMVGDLYKEGDNRRDGAFTIFYMGINLGALLAGIVVGSATDSFGWSAGFVVAGVGMVFSLIMQLTMANSWLGEIGNVPAAARAKALNKSETKAPLTREEMDRLKVILIMGLFVIVFWAGFEQAGGLMNIYTQQYTDRMIGDFEVPAAWFQSLNPFFIITLAPVLAAIWVKLGKREPNSPVKFALALFFLAAGFLCMLVRCLSKVVILALKRQCYG
;
A
#
# COMPACT_ATOMS: atom_id res chain seq x y z
N MET A 1 4.11 5.60 -5.85
CA MET A 1 5.05 5.82 -4.71
C MET A 1 5.80 4.58 -4.30
N ARG A 2 5.16 3.53 -3.76
CA ARG A 2 5.86 2.32 -3.27
C ARG A 2 6.91 1.72 -4.22
N ALA A 3 6.64 1.73 -5.53
CA ALA A 3 7.54 1.17 -6.53
C ALA A 3 8.76 2.01 -6.91
N ILE A 4 8.68 3.34 -6.78
CA ILE A 4 9.72 4.25 -7.32
C ILE A 4 10.32 5.19 -6.28
N LEU A 5 9.69 5.39 -5.11
CA LEU A 5 10.11 6.40 -4.14
C LEU A 5 11.54 6.17 -3.65
N VAL A 6 11.85 4.97 -3.17
CA VAL A 6 13.18 4.68 -2.63
C VAL A 6 14.22 4.66 -3.74
N LEU A 7 13.87 4.13 -4.93
CA LEU A 7 14.76 4.14 -6.08
C LEU A 7 15.12 5.57 -6.52
N PHE A 8 14.13 6.47 -6.59
CA PHE A 8 14.32 7.89 -6.87
C PHE A 8 15.23 8.58 -5.86
N LEU A 9 15.06 8.26 -4.57
CA LEU A 9 15.87 8.84 -3.51
C LEU A 9 17.34 8.42 -3.61
N THR A 10 17.60 7.15 -3.93
CA THR A 10 18.96 6.59 -3.96
C THR A 10 19.67 6.69 -5.30
N ASP A 11 18.95 6.96 -6.39
CA ASP A 11 19.55 7.14 -7.70
C ASP A 11 20.36 8.45 -7.76
N THR A 12 21.39 8.47 -8.59
CA THR A 12 22.33 9.60 -8.67
C THR A 12 21.68 10.84 -9.25
N THR A 13 22.19 12.02 -8.87
CA THR A 13 21.71 13.30 -9.42
C THR A 13 21.94 13.42 -10.92
N ILE A 14 22.97 12.75 -11.46
CA ILE A 14 23.23 12.66 -12.89
C ILE A 14 22.07 11.96 -13.63
N ASN A 15 21.47 10.95 -13.01
CA ASN A 15 20.30 10.25 -13.53
C ASN A 15 18.96 10.93 -13.15
N GLY A 16 19.01 12.12 -12.55
CA GLY A 16 17.84 12.86 -12.07
C GLY A 16 17.26 12.36 -10.73
N GLY A 17 17.96 11.49 -10.01
CA GLY A 17 17.61 11.06 -8.65
C GLY A 17 18.11 12.02 -7.57
N MET A 18 17.74 11.82 -6.31
CA MET A 18 18.11 12.73 -5.21
C MET A 18 19.52 12.51 -4.66
N GLY A 19 20.19 11.41 -5.00
CA GLY A 19 21.55 11.09 -4.58
C GLY A 19 21.72 10.81 -3.08
N TRP A 20 20.66 10.37 -2.40
CA TRP A 20 20.70 10.11 -0.96
C TRP A 20 21.37 8.78 -0.62
N SER A 21 21.84 8.67 0.62
CA SER A 21 22.27 7.39 1.15
C SER A 21 21.08 6.42 1.24
N THR A 22 21.35 5.12 1.07
CA THR A 22 20.35 4.06 1.26
C THR A 22 19.70 4.15 2.64
N LYS A 23 20.47 4.50 3.68
CA LYS A 23 19.94 4.63 5.04
C LYS A 23 18.90 5.75 5.12
N ASP A 24 19.23 6.96 4.66
CA ASP A 24 18.33 8.12 4.77
C ASP A 24 17.06 7.91 3.93
N ALA A 25 17.18 7.27 2.76
CA ALA A 25 16.04 6.90 1.92
C ALA A 25 15.10 5.91 2.62
N LEU A 26 15.65 4.89 3.31
CA LEU A 26 14.87 3.90 4.04
C LEU A 26 14.22 4.47 5.30
N ASP A 27 14.93 5.35 6.03
CA ASP A 27 14.40 6.04 7.20
C ASP A 27 13.20 6.91 6.80
N LEU A 28 13.31 7.70 5.71
CA LEU A 28 12.20 8.47 5.18
C LEU A 28 11.04 7.57 4.71
N TYR A 29 11.34 6.48 4.00
CA TYR A 29 10.31 5.54 3.53
C TYR A 29 9.51 4.95 4.69
N GLY A 30 10.18 4.60 5.80
CA GLY A 30 9.54 4.11 7.01
C GLY A 30 8.61 5.16 7.64
N ILE A 31 9.09 6.40 7.80
CA ILE A 31 8.30 7.52 8.33
C ILE A 31 7.07 7.79 7.43
N TYR A 32 7.29 7.91 6.13
CA TYR A 32 6.23 8.12 5.14
C TYR A 32 5.16 7.03 5.23
N THR A 33 5.59 5.75 5.26
CA THR A 33 4.69 4.60 5.36
C THR A 33 3.89 4.65 6.66
N GLY A 34 4.55 4.92 7.79
CA GLY A 34 3.89 5.06 9.09
C GLY A 34 2.82 6.16 9.07
N LEU A 35 3.13 7.33 8.53
CA LEU A 35 2.18 8.44 8.41
C LEU A 35 0.99 8.09 7.50
N VAL A 36 1.23 7.38 6.39
CA VAL A 36 0.17 6.88 5.49
C VAL A 36 -0.79 5.90 6.18
N TYR A 37 -0.39 5.25 7.27
CA TYR A 37 -1.27 4.41 8.10
C TYR A 37 -1.90 5.14 9.29
N ILE A 38 -1.29 6.22 9.78
CA ILE A 38 -1.80 7.02 10.91
C ILE A 38 -2.84 8.05 10.45
N THR A 39 -2.57 8.80 9.37
CA THR A 39 -3.48 9.87 8.91
C THR A 39 -4.89 9.40 8.51
N PRO A 40 -5.13 8.15 8.06
CA PRO A 40 -6.48 7.62 7.89
C PRO A 40 -7.36 7.70 9.14
N LEU A 41 -6.79 7.59 10.36
CA LEU A 41 -7.58 7.72 11.59
C LEU A 41 -8.17 9.13 11.71
N ILE A 42 -7.37 10.14 11.37
CA ILE A 42 -7.79 11.55 11.38
C ILE A 42 -8.81 11.81 10.26
N GLY A 43 -8.54 11.33 9.04
CA GLY A 43 -9.42 11.55 7.90
C GLY A 43 -10.77 10.83 8.00
N GLY A 44 -10.81 9.65 8.62
CA GLY A 44 -12.06 8.96 8.95
C GLY A 44 -12.88 9.72 9.98
N TYR A 45 -12.25 10.18 11.07
CA TYR A 45 -12.91 11.00 12.07
C TYR A 45 -13.50 12.30 11.47
N ILE A 46 -12.76 12.98 10.60
CA ILE A 46 -13.25 14.21 9.95
C ILE A 46 -14.46 13.91 9.05
N ALA A 47 -14.42 12.83 8.29
CA ALA A 47 -15.52 12.44 7.41
C ALA A 47 -16.78 12.06 8.20
N ASP A 48 -16.62 11.31 9.28
CA ASP A 48 -17.74 10.80 10.06
C ASP A 48 -18.48 11.89 10.85
N ASN A 49 -17.78 12.97 11.21
CA ASN A 49 -18.33 14.04 12.04
C ASN A 49 -18.68 15.32 11.27
N TYR A 50 -17.96 15.66 10.21
CA TYR A 50 -18.06 16.98 9.58
C TYR A 50 -18.35 16.94 8.08
N LEU A 51 -17.56 16.20 7.30
CA LEU A 51 -17.57 16.35 5.85
C LEU A 51 -18.48 15.37 5.11
N GLY A 52 -18.69 14.17 5.66
CA GLY A 52 -19.17 13.02 4.90
C GLY A 52 -18.06 12.35 4.09
N GLN A 53 -18.23 11.06 3.80
CA GLN A 53 -17.22 10.23 3.15
C GLN A 53 -16.97 10.67 1.70
N ARG A 54 -18.01 11.08 0.96
CA ARG A 54 -17.88 11.46 -0.45
C ARG A 54 -17.02 12.70 -0.64
N LYS A 55 -17.27 13.77 0.13
CA LYS A 55 -16.46 14.99 0.09
C LYS A 55 -15.02 14.71 0.52
N SER A 56 -14.84 13.86 1.54
CA SER A 56 -13.52 13.49 2.03
C SER A 56 -12.68 12.75 0.99
N ILE A 57 -13.28 11.83 0.22
CA ILE A 57 -12.60 11.15 -0.89
C ILE A 57 -12.22 12.13 -2.00
N ILE A 58 -13.10 13.07 -2.35
CA ILE A 58 -12.79 14.08 -3.40
C ILE A 58 -11.63 14.98 -2.96
N ILE A 59 -11.68 15.52 -1.73
CA ILE A 59 -10.59 16.34 -1.18
C ILE A 59 -9.31 15.52 -1.12
N GLY A 60 -9.38 14.29 -0.60
CA GLY A 60 -8.24 13.38 -0.52
C GLY A 60 -7.61 13.12 -1.88
N GLY A 61 -8.44 12.87 -2.89
CA GLY A 61 -7.98 12.65 -4.24
C GLY A 61 -7.34 13.88 -4.89
N ILE A 62 -7.88 15.08 -4.67
CA ILE A 62 -7.30 16.34 -5.16
C ILE A 62 -5.92 16.56 -4.54
N LEU A 63 -5.80 16.37 -3.23
CA LEU A 63 -4.50 16.46 -2.54
C LEU A 63 -3.52 15.42 -3.07
N MET A 64 -3.98 14.19 -3.33
CA MET A 64 -3.12 13.16 -3.90
C MET A 64 -2.65 13.50 -5.32
N ALA A 65 -3.54 14.01 -6.17
CA ALA A 65 -3.19 14.44 -7.53
C ALA A 65 -2.18 15.59 -7.50
N ALA A 66 -2.45 16.62 -6.68
CA ALA A 66 -1.53 17.73 -6.46
C ALA A 66 -0.17 17.23 -5.97
N GLY A 67 -0.15 16.32 -4.99
CA GLY A 67 1.07 15.71 -4.49
C GLY A 67 1.89 15.00 -5.57
N GLN A 68 1.26 14.22 -6.44
CA GLN A 68 1.96 13.56 -7.56
C GLN A 68 2.57 14.57 -8.54
N PHE A 69 1.84 15.64 -8.92
CA PHE A 69 2.39 16.66 -9.80
C PHE A 69 3.46 17.52 -9.13
N THR A 70 3.37 17.76 -7.82
CA THR A 70 4.44 18.41 -7.06
C THR A 70 5.70 17.54 -7.03
N LEU A 71 5.57 16.21 -6.88
CA LEU A 71 6.71 15.29 -6.98
C LEU A 71 7.28 15.22 -8.40
N ALA A 72 6.43 15.26 -9.42
CA ALA A 72 6.89 15.37 -10.80
C ALA A 72 7.73 16.63 -11.01
N ALA A 73 7.23 17.78 -10.54
CA ALA A 73 7.98 19.04 -10.58
C ALA A 73 9.28 18.97 -9.76
N ALA A 74 9.28 18.28 -8.61
CA ALA A 74 10.47 18.06 -7.80
C ALA A 74 11.54 17.22 -8.51
N ALA A 75 11.13 16.36 -9.44
CA ALA A 75 12.00 15.49 -10.24
C ALA A 75 12.27 16.02 -11.66
N SER A 76 11.80 17.23 -11.98
CA SER A 76 12.00 17.86 -13.29
C SER A 76 13.23 18.76 -13.25
N GLY A 77 14.29 18.37 -13.96
CA GLY A 77 15.57 19.09 -13.94
C GLY A 77 16.35 18.81 -12.67
N GLU A 78 16.87 19.85 -12.02
CA GLU A 78 17.59 19.72 -10.75
C GLU A 78 16.63 19.35 -9.60
N PRO A 79 16.84 18.22 -8.91
CA PRO A 79 15.92 17.74 -7.90
C PRO A 79 15.73 18.73 -6.74
N SER A 80 14.47 19.08 -6.46
CA SER A 80 14.11 20.06 -5.41
C SER A 80 13.56 19.38 -4.16
N ALA A 81 14.33 19.43 -3.08
CA ALA A 81 13.93 18.88 -1.78
C ALA A 81 12.64 19.52 -1.22
N HIS A 82 12.45 20.83 -1.41
CA HIS A 82 11.25 21.53 -0.92
C HIS A 82 9.98 21.04 -1.61
N LEU A 83 10.01 20.92 -2.94
CA LEU A 83 8.88 20.39 -3.71
C LEU A 83 8.67 18.91 -3.37
N PHE A 84 9.75 18.15 -3.20
CA PHE A 84 9.65 16.75 -2.82
C PHE A 84 8.91 16.54 -1.49
N TYR A 85 9.32 17.22 -0.42
CA TYR A 85 8.64 17.12 0.87
C TYR A 85 7.22 17.69 0.84
N GLY A 86 6.99 18.77 0.09
CA GLY A 86 5.64 19.30 -0.15
C GLY A 86 4.72 18.26 -0.81
N GLY A 87 5.22 17.57 -1.84
CA GLY A 87 4.51 16.48 -2.52
C GLY A 87 4.20 15.31 -1.59
N LEU A 88 5.16 14.88 -0.75
CA LEU A 88 4.93 13.83 0.24
C LEU A 88 3.86 14.23 1.27
N ALA A 89 3.91 15.47 1.78
CA ALA A 89 2.92 15.97 2.74
C ALA A 89 1.50 15.96 2.14
N LEU A 90 1.35 16.41 0.90
CA LEU A 90 0.09 16.37 0.17
C LEU A 90 -0.43 14.93 -0.03
N LEU A 91 0.46 13.98 -0.38
CA LEU A 91 0.10 12.57 -0.50
C LEU A 91 -0.33 11.95 0.83
N ILE A 92 0.36 12.26 1.93
CA ILE A 92 0.04 11.77 3.27
C ILE A 92 -1.34 12.28 3.72
N ALA A 93 -1.59 13.58 3.56
CA ALA A 93 -2.86 14.21 3.90
C ALA A 93 -4.00 13.67 3.01
N GLY A 94 -3.75 13.59 1.70
CA GLY A 94 -4.71 13.09 0.73
C GLY A 94 -5.10 11.64 0.96
N ASN A 95 -4.12 10.75 1.18
CA ASN A 95 -4.37 9.35 1.52
C ASN A 95 -5.17 9.21 2.82
N GLY A 96 -4.88 10.04 3.84
CA GLY A 96 -5.61 10.04 5.10
C GLY A 96 -7.11 10.30 4.91
N MET A 97 -7.45 11.23 4.02
CA MET A 97 -8.84 11.55 3.67
C MET A 97 -9.48 10.53 2.71
N PHE A 98 -8.69 9.87 1.86
CA PHE A 98 -9.20 8.99 0.82
C PHE A 98 -9.44 7.55 1.31
N LYS A 99 -8.40 6.90 1.86
CA LYS A 99 -8.34 5.46 2.12
C LYS A 99 -9.42 4.91 3.08
N PRO A 100 -9.68 5.52 4.25
CA PRO A 100 -10.68 4.98 5.17
C PRO A 100 -12.10 5.18 4.60
N ASN A 101 -12.34 6.33 3.97
CA ASN A 101 -13.66 6.78 3.56
C ASN A 101 -14.20 6.02 2.34
N ILE A 102 -13.34 5.65 1.39
CA ILE A 102 -13.77 4.84 0.26
C ILE A 102 -14.21 3.43 0.67
N SER A 103 -13.52 2.83 1.65
CA SER A 103 -13.87 1.51 2.19
C SER A 103 -15.20 1.56 2.94
N THR A 104 -15.46 2.63 3.70
CA THR A 104 -16.75 2.86 4.37
C THR A 104 -17.89 2.97 3.35
N MET A 105 -17.69 3.70 2.26
CA MET A 105 -18.71 3.82 1.21
C MET A 105 -19.07 2.49 0.55
N VAL A 106 -18.10 1.58 0.38
CA VAL A 106 -18.40 0.21 -0.11
C VAL A 106 -19.28 -0.56 0.87
N GLY A 107 -19.02 -0.42 2.17
CA GLY A 107 -19.87 -1.02 3.21
C GLY A 107 -21.30 -0.49 3.19
N ASP A 108 -21.46 0.82 2.99
CA ASP A 108 -22.75 1.52 2.98
C ASP A 108 -23.64 1.19 1.76
N LEU A 109 -23.10 0.51 0.73
CA LEU A 109 -23.89 0.01 -0.40
C LEU A 109 -24.86 -1.10 0.00
N TYR A 110 -24.60 -1.77 1.13
CA TYR A 110 -25.30 -2.96 1.56
C TYR A 110 -25.92 -2.75 2.93
N LYS A 111 -27.17 -3.18 3.10
CA LYS A 111 -27.85 -3.14 4.40
C LYS A 111 -27.24 -4.14 5.37
N GLU A 112 -27.43 -3.91 6.67
CA GLU A 112 -27.05 -4.90 7.70
C GLU A 112 -27.73 -6.26 7.39
N GLY A 113 -26.94 -7.34 7.39
CA GLY A 113 -27.41 -8.69 7.07
C GLY A 113 -27.40 -9.09 5.59
N ASP A 114 -26.98 -8.21 4.66
CA ASP A 114 -26.85 -8.58 3.25
C ASP A 114 -25.59 -9.43 2.99
N ASN A 115 -25.79 -10.70 2.63
CA ASN A 115 -24.71 -11.66 2.35
C ASN A 115 -23.79 -11.26 1.17
N ARG A 116 -24.20 -10.30 0.33
CA ARG A 116 -23.38 -9.82 -0.80
C ARG A 116 -22.26 -8.88 -0.36
N ARG A 117 -22.32 -8.35 0.87
CA ARG A 117 -21.35 -7.39 1.39
C ARG A 117 -19.92 -7.93 1.35
N ASP A 118 -19.71 -9.18 1.78
CA ASP A 118 -18.38 -9.80 1.81
C ASP A 118 -17.82 -10.03 0.39
N GLY A 119 -18.69 -10.44 -0.54
CA GLY A 119 -18.35 -10.56 -1.96
C GLY A 119 -17.98 -9.21 -2.59
N ALA A 120 -18.67 -8.14 -2.20
CA ALA A 120 -18.37 -6.79 -2.67
C ALA A 120 -17.00 -6.29 -2.19
N PHE A 121 -16.66 -6.52 -0.90
CA PHE A 121 -15.31 -6.22 -0.41
C PHE A 121 -14.25 -7.06 -1.12
N THR A 122 -14.55 -8.32 -1.46
CA THR A 122 -13.64 -9.16 -2.26
C THR A 122 -13.38 -8.54 -3.63
N ILE A 123 -14.41 -8.14 -4.37
CA ILE A 123 -14.27 -7.47 -5.68
C ILE A 123 -13.49 -6.15 -5.54
N PHE A 124 -13.80 -5.36 -4.51
CA PHE A 124 -13.12 -4.11 -4.22
C PHE A 124 -11.62 -4.31 -3.97
N TYR A 125 -11.25 -5.30 -3.15
CA TYR A 125 -9.84 -5.64 -2.90
C TYR A 125 -9.14 -6.20 -4.14
N MET A 126 -9.85 -6.94 -5.00
CA MET A 126 -9.30 -7.36 -6.30
C MET A 126 -9.00 -6.15 -7.19
N GLY A 127 -9.86 -5.13 -7.20
CA GLY A 127 -9.60 -3.86 -7.88
C GLY A 127 -8.34 -3.16 -7.37
N ILE A 128 -8.12 -3.12 -6.05
CA ILE A 128 -6.91 -2.55 -5.44
C ILE A 128 -5.65 -3.30 -5.90
N ASN A 129 -5.68 -4.64 -5.88
CA ASN A 129 -4.54 -5.45 -6.32
C ASN A 129 -4.27 -5.28 -7.82
N LEU A 130 -5.31 -5.26 -8.65
CA LEU A 130 -5.17 -5.02 -10.09
C LEU A 130 -4.54 -3.65 -10.35
N GLY A 131 -5.01 -2.60 -9.65
CA GLY A 131 -4.42 -1.27 -9.72
C GLY A 131 -2.95 -1.26 -9.31
N ALA A 132 -2.58 -1.95 -8.23
CA ALA A 132 -1.18 -2.04 -7.79
C ALA A 132 -0.28 -2.77 -8.80
N LEU A 133 -0.77 -3.86 -9.40
CA LEU A 133 -0.09 -4.59 -10.47
C LEU A 133 0.15 -3.72 -11.69
N LEU A 134 -0.89 -3.04 -12.19
CA LEU A 134 -0.78 -2.17 -13.36
C LEU A 134 0.09 -0.95 -13.08
N ALA A 135 -0.06 -0.33 -11.91
CA ALA A 135 0.73 0.83 -11.54
C ALA A 135 2.22 0.52 -11.46
N GLY A 136 2.62 -0.63 -10.90
CA GLY A 136 4.02 -1.03 -10.83
C GLY A 136 4.67 -1.17 -12.22
N ILE A 137 3.94 -1.72 -13.18
CA ILE A 137 4.41 -1.87 -14.57
C ILE A 137 4.40 -0.52 -15.30
N VAL A 138 3.27 0.18 -15.32
CA VAL A 138 3.12 1.40 -16.14
C VAL A 138 4.01 2.53 -15.61
N VAL A 139 4.00 2.78 -14.30
CA VAL A 139 4.86 3.81 -13.70
C VAL A 139 6.32 3.42 -13.81
N GLY A 140 6.66 2.15 -13.55
CA GLY A 140 8.04 1.66 -13.68
C GLY A 140 8.58 1.81 -15.10
N SER A 141 7.76 1.49 -16.12
CA SER A 141 8.14 1.64 -17.53
C SER A 141 8.30 3.11 -17.92
N ALA A 142 7.36 3.98 -17.48
CA ALA A 142 7.46 5.41 -17.75
C ALA A 142 8.71 6.04 -17.12
N THR A 143 9.05 5.63 -15.90
CA THR A 143 10.27 6.06 -15.21
C THR A 143 11.53 5.62 -15.95
N ASP A 144 11.57 4.36 -16.38
CA ASP A 144 12.73 3.79 -17.08
C ASP A 144 12.94 4.43 -18.46
N SER A 145 11.87 4.65 -19.22
CA SER A 145 11.94 5.21 -20.58
C SER A 145 12.04 6.74 -20.65
N PHE A 146 11.46 7.46 -19.69
CA PHE A 146 11.29 8.93 -19.76
C PHE A 146 11.76 9.67 -18.49
N GLY A 147 12.34 8.97 -17.52
CA GLY A 147 12.87 9.54 -16.29
C GLY A 147 11.86 9.67 -15.15
N TRP A 148 12.36 10.05 -13.97
CA TRP A 148 11.61 10.07 -12.71
C TRP A 148 10.34 10.91 -12.74
N SER A 149 10.42 12.12 -13.32
CA SER A 149 9.28 13.03 -13.46
C SER A 149 8.11 12.37 -14.21
N ALA A 150 8.39 11.64 -15.30
CA ALA A 150 7.36 10.95 -16.06
C ALA A 150 6.60 9.89 -15.24
N GLY A 151 7.30 9.15 -14.38
CA GLY A 151 6.67 8.21 -13.45
C GLY A 151 5.68 8.88 -12.51
N PHE A 152 6.04 10.02 -11.93
CA PHE A 152 5.16 10.79 -11.06
C PHE A 152 3.98 11.42 -11.84
N VAL A 153 4.21 11.92 -13.05
CA VAL A 153 3.16 12.45 -13.93
C VAL A 153 2.13 11.36 -14.26
N VAL A 154 2.57 10.18 -14.68
CA VAL A 154 1.68 9.06 -15.01
C VAL A 154 0.82 8.66 -13.81
N ALA A 155 1.41 8.61 -12.60
CA ALA A 155 0.67 8.37 -11.38
C ALA A 155 -0.35 9.48 -11.08
N GLY A 156 0.01 10.75 -11.30
CA GLY A 156 -0.88 11.90 -11.17
C GLY A 156 -2.04 11.88 -12.15
N VAL A 157 -1.79 11.54 -13.42
CA VAL A 157 -2.83 11.38 -14.46
C VAL A 157 -3.83 10.28 -14.07
N GLY A 158 -3.35 9.15 -13.57
CA GLY A 158 -4.22 8.08 -13.06
C GLY A 158 -5.11 8.56 -11.91
N MET A 159 -4.56 9.37 -11.00
CA MET A 159 -5.33 9.97 -9.90
C MET A 159 -6.39 10.96 -10.42
N VAL A 160 -6.04 11.83 -11.36
CA VAL A 160 -6.99 12.78 -12.00
C VAL A 160 -8.11 12.04 -12.72
N PHE A 161 -7.78 10.97 -13.46
CA PHE A 161 -8.80 10.13 -14.11
C PHE A 161 -9.79 9.56 -13.09
N SER A 162 -9.29 9.03 -11.97
CA SER A 162 -10.15 8.51 -10.90
C SER A 162 -11.01 9.59 -10.23
N LEU A 163 -10.50 10.82 -10.10
CA LEU A 163 -11.26 11.97 -9.61
C LEU A 163 -12.37 12.37 -10.57
N ILE A 164 -12.09 12.45 -11.87
CA ILE A 164 -13.08 12.76 -12.90
C ILE A 164 -14.20 11.72 -12.87
N MET A 165 -13.83 10.44 -12.77
CA MET A 165 -14.78 9.34 -12.63
C MET A 165 -15.63 9.51 -11.36
N GLN A 166 -15.02 9.83 -10.22
CA GLN A 166 -15.73 10.06 -8.96
C GLN A 166 -16.68 11.27 -9.04
N LEU A 167 -16.29 12.37 -9.70
CA LEU A 167 -17.10 13.58 -9.81
C LEU A 167 -18.28 13.41 -10.77
N THR A 168 -18.09 12.68 -11.87
CA THR A 168 -19.11 12.52 -12.92
C THR A 168 -20.05 11.33 -12.67
N MET A 169 -19.54 10.22 -12.13
CA MET A 169 -20.29 8.97 -12.05
C MET A 169 -20.89 8.69 -10.66
N ALA A 170 -20.36 9.29 -9.59
CA ALA A 170 -20.79 8.95 -8.23
C ALA A 170 -22.28 9.23 -7.97
N ASN A 171 -22.85 10.28 -8.54
CA ASN A 171 -24.29 10.54 -8.36
C ASN A 171 -25.14 9.45 -9.00
N SER A 172 -24.74 8.94 -10.17
CA SER A 172 -25.46 7.89 -10.88
C SER A 172 -25.34 6.50 -10.23
N TRP A 173 -24.16 6.18 -9.69
CA TRP A 173 -23.87 4.82 -9.19
C TRP A 173 -24.04 4.67 -7.69
N LEU A 174 -23.82 5.75 -6.92
CA LEU A 174 -23.78 5.71 -5.45
C LEU A 174 -24.94 6.48 -4.81
N GLY A 175 -25.74 7.23 -5.59
CA GLY A 175 -26.87 8.02 -5.07
C GLY A 175 -26.43 8.94 -3.93
N GLU A 176 -27.10 8.85 -2.79
CA GLU A 176 -26.83 9.66 -1.57
C GLU A 176 -25.71 9.10 -0.66
N ILE A 177 -25.11 7.96 -1.01
CA ILE A 177 -24.11 7.31 -0.15
C ILE A 177 -22.89 8.23 0.05
N GLY A 178 -22.50 8.41 1.31
CA GLY A 178 -21.35 9.22 1.71
C GLY A 178 -21.59 10.74 1.71
N ASN A 179 -22.80 11.22 1.39
CA ASN A 179 -23.11 12.66 1.44
C ASN A 179 -23.34 13.17 2.88
N VAL A 180 -23.91 12.32 3.73
CA VAL A 180 -24.23 12.65 5.12
C VAL A 180 -23.23 11.99 6.07
N PRO A 181 -22.63 12.73 7.02
CA PRO A 181 -21.72 12.18 8.01
C PRO A 181 -22.33 11.02 8.81
N ALA A 182 -21.51 10.01 9.13
CA ALA A 182 -21.97 8.82 9.86
C ALA A 182 -22.51 9.15 11.25
N ALA A 183 -21.89 10.10 11.96
CA ALA A 183 -22.35 10.54 13.28
C ALA A 183 -23.76 11.16 13.23
N ALA A 184 -24.06 11.94 12.18
CA ALA A 184 -25.38 12.50 11.97
C ALA A 184 -26.43 11.40 11.69
N ARG A 185 -26.08 10.36 10.92
CA ARG A 185 -26.93 9.18 10.68
C ARG A 185 -27.17 8.39 11.96
N ALA A 186 -26.13 8.14 12.75
CA ALA A 186 -26.22 7.41 14.02
C ALA A 186 -27.11 8.14 15.04
N LYS A 187 -26.98 9.47 15.13
CA LYS A 187 -27.84 10.31 15.97
C LYS A 187 -29.30 10.28 15.50
N ALA A 188 -29.54 10.30 14.20
CA ALA A 188 -30.90 10.19 13.64
C ALA A 188 -31.56 8.83 13.92
N LEU A 189 -30.76 7.76 14.04
CA LEU A 189 -31.24 6.41 14.34
C LEU A 189 -31.48 6.16 15.84
N ASN A 190 -31.31 7.15 16.72
CA ASN A 190 -31.48 7.03 18.17
C ASN A 190 -30.79 5.79 18.77
N LYS A 191 -29.62 5.40 18.23
CA LYS A 191 -28.76 4.38 18.84
C LYS A 191 -28.12 5.00 20.09
N SER A 192 -28.87 5.00 21.19
CA SER A 192 -28.35 5.23 22.53
C SER A 192 -27.49 4.02 22.90
N GLU A 193 -26.21 4.08 22.54
CA GLU A 193 -25.23 3.16 23.11
C GLU A 193 -25.04 3.53 24.58
N THR A 194 -25.80 2.84 25.44
CA THR A 194 -25.44 2.79 26.86
C THR A 194 -24.04 2.23 26.95
N LYS A 195 -23.10 3.02 27.49
CA LYS A 195 -21.71 2.60 27.72
C LYS A 195 -21.70 1.53 28.80
N ALA A 196 -22.00 0.29 28.42
CA ALA A 196 -21.88 -0.87 29.29
C ALA A 196 -20.39 -1.23 29.44
N PRO A 197 -19.93 -1.62 30.65
CA PRO A 197 -18.59 -2.14 30.83
C PRO A 197 -18.42 -3.45 30.05
N LEU A 198 -17.22 -3.67 29.52
CA LEU A 198 -16.88 -4.89 28.79
C LEU A 198 -17.04 -6.12 29.69
N THR A 199 -17.63 -7.18 29.14
CA THR A 199 -17.76 -8.49 29.78
C THR A 199 -16.40 -9.19 29.91
N ARG A 200 -16.33 -10.23 30.76
CA ARG A 200 -15.10 -11.05 30.90
C ARG A 200 -14.70 -11.71 29.58
N GLU A 201 -15.67 -12.20 28.81
CA GLU A 201 -15.41 -12.79 27.49
C GLU A 201 -14.86 -11.77 26.49
N GLU A 202 -15.41 -10.55 26.46
CA GLU A 202 -14.87 -9.47 25.63
C GLU A 202 -13.45 -9.09 26.04
N MET A 203 -13.15 -9.15 27.35
CA MET A 203 -11.80 -8.93 27.84
C MET A 203 -10.81 -10.02 27.46
N ASP A 204 -11.23 -11.28 27.48
CA ASP A 204 -10.36 -12.37 27.02
C ASP A 204 -10.15 -12.30 25.50
N ARG A 205 -11.17 -11.94 24.72
CA ARG A 205 -11.02 -11.66 23.27
C ARG A 205 -10.07 -10.49 23.02
N LEU A 206 -10.14 -9.42 23.81
CA LEU A 206 -9.22 -8.28 23.68
C LEU A 206 -7.76 -8.69 23.97
N LYS A 207 -7.51 -9.49 25.02
CA LYS A 207 -6.17 -10.02 25.31
C LYS A 207 -5.62 -10.83 24.13
N VAL A 208 -6.45 -11.70 23.53
CA VAL A 208 -6.06 -12.48 22.33
C VAL A 208 -5.73 -11.54 21.17
N ILE A 209 -6.55 -10.52 20.90
CA ILE A 209 -6.29 -9.53 19.86
C ILE A 209 -4.98 -8.78 20.12
N LEU A 210 -4.68 -8.40 21.36
CA LEU A 210 -3.42 -7.73 21.72
C LEU A 210 -2.20 -8.63 21.48
N ILE A 211 -2.28 -9.90 21.88
CA ILE A 211 -1.21 -10.89 21.64
C ILE A 211 -1.03 -11.12 20.14
N MET A 212 -2.12 -11.32 19.38
CA MET A 212 -2.06 -11.46 17.93
C MET A 212 -1.54 -10.18 17.26
N GLY A 213 -1.86 -9.01 17.79
CA GLY A 213 -1.37 -7.72 17.34
C GLY A 213 0.15 -7.61 17.37
N LEU A 214 0.81 -8.17 18.40
CA LEU A 214 2.28 -8.25 18.46
C LEU A 214 2.84 -8.99 17.24
N PHE A 215 2.28 -10.15 16.90
CA PHE A 215 2.69 -10.95 15.75
C PHE A 215 2.42 -10.26 14.41
N VAL A 216 1.31 -9.54 14.32
CA VAL A 216 0.95 -8.70 13.15
C VAL A 216 2.02 -7.63 12.93
N ILE A 217 2.51 -6.97 13.98
CA ILE A 217 3.56 -5.95 13.87
C ILE A 217 4.83 -6.55 13.27
N VAL A 218 5.28 -7.70 13.77
CA VAL A 218 6.48 -8.39 13.24
C VAL A 218 6.29 -8.75 11.77
N PHE A 219 5.11 -9.27 11.41
CA PHE A 219 4.80 -9.61 10.03
C PHE A 219 4.91 -8.40 9.11
N TRP A 220 4.23 -7.29 9.46
CA TRP A 220 4.24 -6.08 8.64
C TRP A 220 5.60 -5.39 8.62
N ALA A 221 6.36 -5.43 9.70
CA ALA A 221 7.73 -4.90 9.74
C ALA A 221 8.65 -5.62 8.74
N GLY A 222 8.49 -6.93 8.56
CA GLY A 222 9.20 -7.66 7.51
C GLY A 222 8.62 -7.42 6.12
N PHE A 223 7.29 -7.48 5.99
CA PHE A 223 6.60 -7.35 4.70
C PHE A 223 6.81 -5.97 4.06
N GLU A 224 6.76 -4.88 4.84
CA GLU A 224 6.92 -3.51 4.30
C GLU A 224 8.33 -3.21 3.79
N GLN A 225 9.33 -4.05 4.13
CA GLN A 225 10.66 -3.94 3.52
C GLN A 225 10.65 -4.24 2.02
N ALA A 226 9.62 -4.92 1.50
CA ALA A 226 9.47 -5.20 0.08
C ALA A 226 9.50 -3.91 -0.77
N GLY A 227 8.86 -2.83 -0.31
CA GLY A 227 8.84 -1.55 -1.02
C GLY A 227 10.08 -0.67 -0.79
N GLY A 228 10.85 -0.96 0.25
CA GLY A 228 12.08 -0.24 0.59
C GLY A 228 13.33 -1.05 0.24
N LEU A 229 13.88 -1.74 1.24
CA LEU A 229 15.17 -2.45 1.15
C LEU A 229 15.21 -3.43 -0.03
N MET A 230 14.15 -4.21 -0.24
CA MET A 230 14.14 -5.20 -1.32
C MET A 230 14.09 -4.56 -2.71
N ASN A 231 13.54 -3.35 -2.81
CA ASN A 231 13.51 -2.61 -4.07
C ASN A 231 14.92 -2.15 -4.46
N ILE A 232 15.68 -1.59 -3.50
CA ILE A 232 17.10 -1.29 -3.68
C ILE A 232 17.90 -2.56 -3.97
N TYR A 233 17.62 -3.66 -3.24
CA TYR A 233 18.30 -4.93 -3.45
C TYR A 233 18.11 -5.45 -4.88
N THR A 234 16.90 -5.28 -5.42
CA THR A 234 16.58 -5.63 -6.80
C THR A 234 17.41 -4.80 -7.79
N GLN A 235 17.51 -3.49 -7.57
CA GLN A 235 18.29 -2.61 -8.44
C GLN A 235 19.79 -2.89 -8.40
N GLN A 236 20.36 -3.13 -7.22
CA GLN A 236 21.82 -3.21 -7.03
C GLN A 236 22.39 -4.63 -7.10
N TYR A 237 21.62 -5.64 -6.69
CA TYR A 237 22.13 -7.00 -6.47
C TYR A 237 21.36 -8.08 -7.22
N THR A 238 20.33 -7.75 -8.00
CA THR A 238 19.64 -8.74 -8.84
C THR A 238 20.08 -8.58 -10.28
N ASP A 239 20.37 -9.69 -10.95
CA ASP A 239 20.57 -9.68 -12.39
C ASP A 239 19.20 -9.50 -13.04
N ARG A 240 19.00 -8.37 -13.71
CA ARG A 240 17.73 -7.97 -14.30
C ARG A 240 17.72 -8.18 -15.81
N MET A 241 18.74 -8.81 -16.39
CA MET A 241 18.80 -9.07 -17.83
C MET A 241 17.99 -10.31 -18.19
N ILE A 242 17.04 -10.18 -19.11
CA ILE A 242 16.36 -11.28 -19.79
C ILE A 242 16.69 -11.18 -21.28
N GLY A 243 17.72 -11.92 -21.71
CA GLY A 243 18.34 -11.68 -23.01
C GLY A 243 18.92 -10.26 -23.05
N ASP A 244 18.50 -9.47 -24.04
CA ASP A 244 18.96 -8.08 -24.21
C ASP A 244 18.08 -7.04 -23.47
N PHE A 245 17.00 -7.47 -22.82
CA PHE A 245 16.09 -6.59 -22.12
C PHE A 245 16.42 -6.50 -20.63
N GLU A 246 16.68 -5.29 -20.13
CA GLU A 246 16.83 -5.04 -18.69
C GLU A 246 15.45 -4.78 -18.05
N VAL A 247 15.02 -5.67 -17.16
CA VAL A 247 13.74 -5.55 -16.45
C VAL A 247 13.82 -4.41 -15.42
N PRO A 248 12.94 -3.39 -15.46
CA PRO A 248 12.94 -2.31 -14.47
C PRO A 248 12.73 -2.83 -13.03
N ALA A 249 13.54 -2.38 -12.08
CA ALA A 249 13.46 -2.84 -10.69
C ALA A 249 12.08 -2.59 -10.07
N ALA A 250 11.44 -1.47 -10.45
CA ALA A 250 10.09 -1.12 -10.01
C ALA A 250 9.02 -2.17 -10.38
N TRP A 251 9.21 -2.94 -11.47
CA TRP A 251 8.27 -3.99 -11.88
C TRP A 251 8.14 -5.11 -10.86
N PHE A 252 9.18 -5.35 -10.04
CA PHE A 252 9.15 -6.38 -9.00
C PHE A 252 8.10 -6.09 -7.92
N GLN A 253 7.70 -4.84 -7.72
CA GLN A 253 6.58 -4.53 -6.82
C GLN A 253 5.24 -5.08 -7.31
N SER A 254 5.12 -5.36 -8.61
CA SER A 254 3.92 -5.93 -9.22
C SER A 254 3.79 -7.43 -8.94
N LEU A 255 4.86 -8.10 -8.52
CA LEU A 255 4.83 -9.53 -8.19
C LEU A 255 3.89 -9.81 -7.01
N ASN A 256 3.89 -8.97 -5.98
CA ASN A 256 3.02 -9.15 -4.82
C ASN A 256 1.52 -9.17 -5.20
N PRO A 257 0.95 -8.14 -5.86
CA PRO A 257 -0.44 -8.18 -6.28
C PRO A 257 -0.70 -9.26 -7.33
N PHE A 258 0.25 -9.58 -8.22
CA PHE A 258 0.12 -10.70 -9.15
C PHE A 258 -0.10 -12.03 -8.41
N PHE A 259 0.70 -12.33 -7.39
CA PHE A 259 0.53 -13.55 -6.59
C PHE A 259 -0.77 -13.54 -5.79
N ILE A 260 -1.21 -12.38 -5.27
CA ILE A 260 -2.51 -12.29 -4.61
C ILE A 260 -3.63 -12.64 -5.59
N ILE A 261 -3.65 -12.03 -6.78
CA ILE A 261 -4.70 -12.25 -7.78
C ILE A 261 -4.76 -13.72 -8.23
N THR A 262 -3.60 -14.34 -8.46
CA THR A 262 -3.52 -15.70 -8.98
C THR A 262 -3.69 -16.77 -7.91
N LEU A 263 -3.13 -16.58 -6.72
CA LEU A 263 -3.13 -17.60 -5.66
C LEU A 263 -4.29 -17.47 -4.68
N ALA A 264 -4.92 -16.30 -4.51
CA ALA A 264 -6.04 -16.15 -3.58
C ALA A 264 -7.22 -17.09 -3.89
N PRO A 265 -7.67 -17.26 -5.15
CA PRO A 265 -8.73 -18.22 -5.47
C PRO A 265 -8.31 -19.67 -5.18
N VAL A 266 -7.04 -20.01 -5.42
CA VAL A 266 -6.49 -21.34 -5.15
C VAL A 266 -6.49 -21.64 -3.65
N LEU A 267 -6.01 -20.70 -2.83
CA LEU A 267 -6.02 -20.85 -1.38
C LEU A 267 -7.45 -20.89 -0.83
N ALA A 268 -8.35 -20.06 -1.34
CA ALA A 268 -9.77 -20.11 -0.96
C ALA A 268 -10.39 -21.48 -1.24
N ALA A 269 -10.13 -22.06 -2.42
CA ALA A 269 -10.60 -23.40 -2.78
C ALA A 269 -10.01 -24.49 -1.85
N ILE A 270 -8.75 -24.36 -1.44
CA ILE A 270 -8.12 -25.27 -0.47
C ILE A 270 -8.85 -25.20 0.88
N TRP A 271 -9.15 -24.00 1.38
CA TRP A 271 -9.84 -23.84 2.67
C TRP A 271 -11.26 -24.42 2.63
N VAL A 272 -12.02 -24.13 1.58
CA VAL A 272 -13.37 -24.70 1.38
C VAL A 272 -13.31 -26.23 1.32
N LYS A 273 -12.31 -26.81 0.63
CA LYS A 273 -12.13 -28.26 0.53
C LYS A 273 -11.74 -28.90 1.87
N LEU A 274 -11.02 -28.18 2.74
CA LEU A 274 -10.63 -28.68 4.06
C LEU A 274 -11.81 -28.70 5.05
N GLY A 275 -12.79 -27.80 4.91
CA GLY A 275 -13.98 -27.74 5.75
C GLY A 275 -13.61 -27.73 7.24
N LYS A 276 -14.02 -28.76 7.99
CA LYS A 276 -13.72 -28.89 9.44
C LYS A 276 -12.23 -29.03 9.78
N ARG A 277 -11.37 -29.33 8.79
CA ARG A 277 -9.91 -29.43 8.96
C ARG A 277 -9.19 -28.11 8.69
N GLU A 278 -9.93 -27.04 8.39
CA GLU A 278 -9.36 -25.72 8.21
C GLU A 278 -8.60 -25.29 9.48
N PRO A 279 -7.34 -24.85 9.37
CA PRO A 279 -6.60 -24.32 10.51
C PRO A 279 -7.31 -23.11 11.11
N ASN A 280 -7.32 -23.03 12.44
CA ASN A 280 -7.85 -21.86 13.12
C ASN A 280 -7.00 -20.60 12.85
N SER A 281 -7.51 -19.42 13.21
CA SER A 281 -6.85 -18.15 12.92
C SER A 281 -5.39 -18.09 13.43
N PRO A 282 -5.07 -18.44 14.70
CA PRO A 282 -3.68 -18.44 15.17
C PRO A 282 -2.72 -19.28 14.34
N VAL A 283 -3.13 -20.47 13.88
CA VAL A 283 -2.29 -21.32 13.02
C VAL A 283 -2.05 -20.66 11.67
N LYS A 284 -3.06 -20.02 11.07
CA LYS A 284 -2.88 -19.25 9.83
C LYS A 284 -1.89 -18.09 10.00
N PHE A 285 -1.93 -17.41 11.15
CA PHE A 285 -0.95 -16.38 11.49
C PHE A 285 0.47 -16.93 11.61
N ALA A 286 0.63 -18.08 12.28
CA ALA A 286 1.92 -18.75 12.39
C ALA A 286 2.46 -19.16 11.00
N LEU A 287 1.61 -19.69 10.12
CA LEU A 287 1.97 -19.99 8.74
C LEU A 287 2.44 -18.74 7.98
N ALA A 288 1.76 -17.60 8.13
CA ALA A 288 2.15 -16.36 7.50
C ALA A 288 3.54 -15.89 7.96
N LEU A 289 3.83 -15.95 9.26
CA LEU A 289 5.15 -15.63 9.81
C LEU A 289 6.23 -16.62 9.35
N PHE A 290 5.89 -17.91 9.26
CA PHE A 290 6.80 -18.93 8.74
C PHE A 290 7.17 -18.63 7.28
N PHE A 291 6.20 -18.34 6.41
CA PHE A 291 6.47 -18.00 5.01
C PHE A 291 7.24 -16.70 4.86
N LEU A 292 6.97 -15.71 5.72
CA LEU A 292 7.77 -14.49 5.77
C LEU A 292 9.23 -14.80 6.11
N ALA A 293 9.47 -15.56 7.18
CA ALA A 293 10.82 -15.96 7.60
C ALA A 293 11.53 -16.79 6.53
N ALA A 294 10.82 -17.72 5.88
CA ALA A 294 11.35 -18.50 4.76
C ALA A 294 11.74 -17.60 3.57
N GLY A 295 10.92 -16.58 3.25
CA GLY A 295 11.24 -15.59 2.22
C GLY A 295 12.54 -14.83 2.53
N PHE A 296 12.70 -14.34 3.75
CA PHE A 296 13.94 -13.69 4.19
C PHE A 296 15.14 -14.63 4.17
N LEU A 297 14.96 -15.91 4.54
CA LEU A 297 16.03 -16.92 4.49
C LEU A 297 16.53 -17.14 3.06
N CYS A 298 15.62 -17.25 2.08
CA CYS A 298 15.98 -17.36 0.67
C CYS A 298 16.86 -16.19 0.21
N MET A 299 16.55 -14.96 0.67
CA MET A 299 17.35 -13.78 0.36
C MET A 299 18.72 -13.80 1.03
N LEU A 300 18.81 -14.23 2.29
CA LEU A 300 20.07 -14.37 3.02
C LEU A 300 21.01 -15.38 2.35
N VAL A 301 20.49 -16.54 1.94
CA VAL A 301 21.29 -17.55 1.22
C VAL A 301 21.90 -16.96 -0.05
N ARG A 302 21.14 -16.17 -0.81
CA ARG A 302 21.67 -15.53 -2.02
C ARG A 302 22.74 -14.49 -1.70
N CYS A 303 22.53 -13.68 -0.66
CA CYS A 303 23.52 -12.70 -0.20
C CYS A 303 24.85 -13.38 0.19
N LEU A 304 24.78 -14.42 1.04
CA LEU A 304 25.95 -15.19 1.48
C LEU A 304 26.67 -15.84 0.30
N SER A 305 25.94 -16.42 -0.66
CA SER A 305 26.56 -17.01 -1.85
C SER A 305 27.39 -16.00 -2.64
N LYS A 306 26.90 -14.76 -2.78
CA LYS A 306 27.64 -13.68 -3.47
C LYS A 306 28.87 -13.23 -2.69
N VAL A 307 28.77 -13.07 -1.36
CA VAL A 307 29.91 -12.69 -0.52
C VAL A 307 31.01 -13.74 -0.58
N VAL A 308 30.65 -15.03 -0.53
CA VAL A 308 31.60 -16.14 -0.68
C VAL A 308 32.27 -16.13 -2.05
N ILE A 309 31.52 -15.92 -3.13
CA ILE A 309 32.08 -15.81 -4.49
C ILE A 309 33.04 -14.62 -4.62
N LEU A 310 32.68 -13.45 -4.06
CA LEU A 310 33.53 -12.26 -4.05
C LEU A 310 34.81 -12.47 -3.24
N ALA A 311 34.71 -13.14 -2.08
CA ALA A 311 35.86 -13.50 -1.26
C ALA A 311 36.81 -14.47 -1.98
N LEU A 312 36.28 -15.47 -2.67
CA LEU A 312 37.06 -16.41 -3.48
C LEU A 312 37.73 -15.73 -4.68
N LYS A 313 37.04 -14.81 -5.37
CA LYS A 313 37.67 -13.99 -6.43
C LYS A 313 38.81 -13.13 -5.86
N ARG A 314 38.65 -12.53 -4.69
CA ARG A 314 39.71 -11.72 -4.07
C ARG A 314 40.95 -12.54 -3.69
N GLN A 315 40.77 -13.82 -3.36
CA GLN A 315 41.88 -14.75 -3.11
C GLN A 315 42.55 -15.30 -4.37
N CYS A 316 41.86 -15.33 -5.51
CA CYS A 316 42.46 -15.80 -6.77
C CYS A 316 43.21 -14.71 -7.55
N TYR A 317 42.94 -13.43 -7.25
CA TYR A 317 43.51 -12.26 -7.95
C TYR A 317 44.39 -11.37 -7.06
N GLY A 318 44.73 -11.82 -5.85
CA GLY A 318 45.67 -11.16 -4.93
C GLY A 318 46.80 -12.09 -4.56
#